data_AF-A0A063BHC6-F1
#
_entry.id   AF-A0A063BHC6-F1
#
_cell.length_a   1.000
_cell.length_b   1.000
_cell.length_c   1.000
_cell.angle_alpha   90.00
_cell.angle_beta   90.00
_cell.angle_gamma   90.00
#
_symmetry.space_group_name_H-M   'P 1'
#
loop_
_entity.id
_entity.type
_entity.pdbx_description
1 polymer ?
#
loop_
_entity_poly.entity_id
_entity_poly.type
_entity_poly.pdbx_seq_one_letter_code
_entity_poly.pdbx_strand_id
1 'polypeptide(L)'
;MPRPAEYENLIKTKAFEAVAPTPGAIAGFLRNAADYQATAEELDPSRHMQIFTLAYEGYFQIVQAVLERYEVRTKDAGRNLAIQRVSTSLGVNTQEFAFITKAHERRNGTSYVSPFPPVSKAEAATMLAILAKYLPVAQTLTGTP
;
A
#
# COMPACT_ATOMS: atom_id res chain seq x y z
N MET A 1 -5.85 15.20 13.87
CA MET A 1 -6.94 14.21 14.05
C MET A 1 -6.40 13.15 14.99
N PRO A 2 -7.14 12.72 16.02
CA PRO A 2 -6.63 11.75 16.97
C PRO A 2 -6.33 10.41 16.28
N ARG A 3 -5.30 9.71 16.77
CA ARG A 3 -4.95 8.36 16.32
C ARG A 3 -6.08 7.39 16.67
N PRO A 4 -6.57 6.55 15.74
CA PRO A 4 -7.59 5.55 16.05
C PRO A 4 -7.10 4.49 17.05
N ALA A 5 -8.03 3.92 17.83
CA ALA A 5 -7.72 2.97 18.89
C ALA A 5 -7.01 1.70 18.38
N GLU A 6 -7.27 1.30 17.14
CA GLU A 6 -6.63 0.15 16.50
C GLU A 6 -5.12 0.35 16.37
N TYR A 7 -4.66 1.57 16.05
CA TYR A 7 -3.23 1.88 15.98
C TYR A 7 -2.60 1.97 17.37
N GLU A 8 -3.32 2.55 18.35
CA GLU A 8 -2.90 2.56 19.76
C GLU A 8 -2.72 1.14 20.31
N ASN A 9 -3.62 0.22 19.97
CA ASN A 9 -3.50 -1.18 20.38
C ASN A 9 -2.28 -1.87 19.75
N LEU A 10 -1.97 -1.57 18.48
CA LEU A 10 -0.75 -2.07 17.83
C LEU A 10 0.54 -1.49 18.43
N ILE A 11 0.51 -0.27 18.96
CA ILE A 11 1.62 0.29 19.73
C ILE A 11 1.77 -0.46 21.07
N LYS A 12 0.66 -0.68 21.80
CA LYS A 12 0.67 -1.40 23.09
C LYS A 12 1.23 -2.81 22.98
N THR A 13 0.91 -3.52 21.90
CA THR A 13 1.45 -4.86 21.62
C THR A 13 2.83 -4.84 20.98
N LYS A 14 3.44 -3.66 20.83
CA LYS A 14 4.77 -3.44 20.23
C LYS A 14 4.87 -3.87 18.76
N ALA A 15 3.75 -4.03 18.07
CA ALA A 15 3.73 -4.30 16.63
C ALA A 15 4.07 -3.02 15.85
N PHE A 16 3.55 -1.88 16.28
CA PHE A 16 3.92 -0.55 15.80
C PHE A 16 4.68 0.24 16.87
N GLU A 17 5.28 1.34 16.47
CA GLU A 17 5.79 2.36 17.37
C GLU A 17 5.36 3.75 16.94
N ALA A 18 5.13 4.62 17.92
CA ALA A 18 4.87 6.02 17.68
C ALA A 18 6.15 6.71 17.20
N VAL A 19 6.01 7.61 16.24
CA VAL A 19 7.11 8.39 15.68
C VAL A 19 6.72 9.85 15.59
N ALA A 20 7.72 10.75 15.58
CA ALA A 20 7.46 12.14 15.27
C ALA A 20 7.09 12.29 13.77
N PRO A 21 6.16 13.19 13.43
CA PRO A 21 5.85 13.47 12.04
C PRO A 21 7.08 14.08 11.34
N THR A 22 7.28 13.66 10.09
CA THR A 22 8.33 14.14 9.20
C THR A 22 7.74 15.15 8.22
N PRO A 23 8.17 16.44 8.27
CA PRO A 23 7.63 17.46 7.38
C PRO A 23 7.72 17.05 5.90
N GLY A 24 6.59 17.11 5.19
CA GLY A 24 6.51 16.79 3.76
C GLY A 24 6.49 15.30 3.40
N ALA A 25 6.65 14.38 4.36
CA ALA A 25 6.70 12.94 4.07
C ALA A 25 5.41 12.41 3.44
N ILE A 26 4.23 12.80 3.97
CA ILE A 26 2.92 12.43 3.40
C ILE A 26 2.82 12.82 1.92
N ALA A 27 3.16 14.06 1.58
CA ALA A 27 3.12 14.55 0.21
C ALA A 27 4.14 13.83 -0.70
N GLY A 28 5.32 13.51 -0.17
CA GLY A 28 6.31 12.72 -0.89
C GLY A 28 5.82 11.31 -1.20
N PHE A 29 5.22 10.62 -0.23
CA PHE A 29 4.66 9.28 -0.43
C PHE A 29 3.50 9.28 -1.43
N LEU A 30 2.55 10.22 -1.32
CA LEU A 30 1.42 10.29 -2.25
C LEU A 30 1.85 10.65 -3.67
N ARG A 31 2.86 11.51 -3.83
CA ARG A 31 3.47 11.79 -5.14
C ARG A 31 4.11 10.54 -5.73
N ASN A 32 4.91 9.81 -4.95
CA ASN A 32 5.49 8.55 -5.41
C ASN A 32 4.39 7.55 -5.81
N ALA A 33 3.29 7.48 -5.06
CA ALA A 33 2.16 6.62 -5.40
C ALA A 33 1.55 6.98 -6.77
N ALA A 34 1.38 8.28 -7.04
CA ALA A 34 0.91 8.79 -8.33
C ALA A 34 1.90 8.47 -9.46
N ASP A 35 3.20 8.67 -9.25
CA ASP A 35 4.24 8.36 -10.24
C ASP A 35 4.30 6.86 -10.55
N TYR A 36 4.17 6.00 -9.53
CA TYR A 36 4.05 4.55 -9.72
C TYR A 36 2.81 4.17 -10.54
N GLN A 37 1.66 4.81 -10.26
CA GLN A 37 0.43 4.59 -11.01
C GLN A 37 0.59 4.98 -12.47
N ALA A 38 1.03 6.22 -12.74
CA ALA A 38 1.21 6.74 -14.09
C ALA A 38 2.19 5.86 -14.89
N THR A 39 3.31 5.48 -14.28
CA THR A 39 4.29 4.58 -14.92
C THR A 39 3.66 3.22 -15.23
N ALA A 40 2.85 2.66 -14.34
CA ALA A 40 2.19 1.37 -14.57
C ALA A 40 1.15 1.43 -15.69
N GLU A 41 0.45 2.56 -15.84
CA GLU A 41 -0.55 2.80 -16.89
C GLU A 41 0.08 2.97 -18.28
N GLU A 42 1.30 3.51 -18.35
CA GLU A 42 2.02 3.73 -19.61
C GLU A 42 2.77 2.50 -20.15
N LEU A 43 2.98 1.48 -19.31
CA LEU A 43 3.69 0.27 -19.73
C LEU A 43 2.90 -0.53 -20.78
N ASP A 44 3.64 -1.23 -21.63
CA ASP A 44 3.09 -2.28 -22.49
C ASP A 44 2.21 -3.24 -21.66
N PRO A 45 0.90 -3.39 -21.99
CA PRO A 45 -0.03 -4.19 -21.21
C PRO A 45 0.34 -5.67 -21.06
N SER A 46 1.26 -6.19 -21.88
CA SER A 46 1.78 -7.55 -21.75
C SER A 46 2.78 -7.73 -20.59
N ARG A 47 3.29 -6.64 -20.01
CA ARG A 47 4.27 -6.63 -18.90
C ARG A 47 3.62 -6.80 -17.54
N HIS A 48 2.81 -7.86 -17.38
CA HIS A 48 1.95 -8.06 -16.21
C HIS A 48 2.70 -8.01 -14.87
N MET A 49 3.88 -8.62 -14.76
CA MET A 49 4.65 -8.61 -13.52
C MET A 49 5.13 -7.20 -13.16
N GLN A 50 5.56 -6.41 -14.14
CA GLN A 50 6.02 -5.04 -13.93
C GLN A 50 4.84 -4.13 -13.54
N ILE A 51 3.72 -4.22 -14.25
CA ILE A 51 2.48 -3.48 -13.93
C ILE A 51 2.04 -3.81 -12.50
N PHE A 52 1.96 -5.10 -12.16
CA PHE A 52 1.59 -5.54 -10.82
C PHE A 52 2.55 -5.03 -9.74
N THR A 53 3.86 -5.10 -10.00
CA THR A 53 4.87 -4.65 -9.03
C THR A 53 4.81 -3.15 -8.82
N LEU A 54 4.71 -2.35 -9.88
CA LEU A 54 4.59 -0.90 -9.77
C LEU A 54 3.30 -0.51 -9.03
N ALA A 55 2.17 -1.12 -9.38
CA ALA A 55 0.91 -0.88 -8.69
C ALA A 55 0.97 -1.28 -7.20
N TYR A 56 1.64 -2.40 -6.89
CA TYR A 56 1.87 -2.84 -5.52
C TYR A 56 2.75 -1.89 -4.71
N GLU A 57 3.86 -1.42 -5.29
CA GLU A 57 4.75 -0.46 -4.64
C GLU A 57 4.04 0.89 -4.46
N GLY A 58 3.27 1.35 -5.45
CA GLY A 58 2.45 2.56 -5.35
C GLY A 58 1.40 2.46 -4.24
N TYR A 59 0.71 1.32 -4.11
CA TYR A 59 -0.20 1.09 -3.00
C TYR A 59 0.53 1.08 -1.65
N PHE A 60 1.76 0.56 -1.61
CA PHE A 60 2.53 0.63 -0.38
C PHE A 60 3.00 2.05 -0.03
N GLN A 61 3.21 2.94 -1.02
CA GLN A 61 3.42 4.36 -0.73
C GLN A 61 2.18 4.98 -0.07
N ILE A 62 0.97 4.63 -0.51
CA ILE A 62 -0.28 5.01 0.18
C ILE A 62 -0.27 4.52 1.63
N VAL A 63 0.14 3.27 1.87
CA VAL A 63 0.27 2.72 3.23
C VAL A 63 1.18 3.59 4.08
N GLN A 64 2.35 3.95 3.57
CA GLN A 64 3.30 4.82 4.30
C GLN A 64 2.72 6.20 4.59
N ALA A 65 2.00 6.82 3.64
CA ALA A 65 1.34 8.10 3.86
C ALA A 65 0.30 8.06 5.01
N VAL A 66 -0.45 6.96 5.11
CA VAL A 66 -1.45 6.79 6.18
C VAL A 66 -0.79 6.48 7.52
N LEU A 67 0.28 5.69 7.55
CA LEU A 67 1.05 5.46 8.78
C LEU A 67 1.65 6.78 9.30
N GLU A 68 2.21 7.59 8.40
CA GLU A 68 2.74 8.92 8.70
C GLU A 68 1.65 9.87 9.24
N ARG A 69 0.45 9.84 8.64
CA ARG A 69 -0.72 10.61 9.11
C ARG A 69 -1.11 10.27 10.54
N TYR A 70 -0.90 9.02 10.96
CA TYR A 70 -1.17 8.55 12.31
C TYR A 70 0.08 8.48 13.18
N GLU A 71 1.21 9.03 12.72
CA GLU A 71 2.45 9.14 13.49
C GLU A 71 2.92 7.78 14.03
N VAL A 72 2.88 6.75 13.18
CA VAL A 72 3.33 5.40 13.51
C VAL A 72 4.22 4.81 12.43
N ARG A 73 5.05 3.84 12.82
CA ARG A 73 5.73 2.94 11.88
C ARG A 73 5.67 1.50 12.37
N THR A 74 5.88 0.55 11.46
CA THR A 74 5.98 -0.87 11.83
C THR A 74 7.33 -1.18 12.48
N LYS A 75 7.34 -2.08 13.46
CA LYS A 75 8.56 -2.77 13.89
C LYS A 75 8.83 -4.01 13.04
N ASP A 76 10.11 -4.34 12.85
CA ASP A 76 10.59 -5.55 12.15
C ASP A 76 9.94 -5.77 10.76
N ALA A 77 9.68 -7.04 10.39
CA ALA A 77 9.02 -7.43 9.14
C ALA A 77 7.48 -7.21 9.20
N GLY A 78 7.05 -5.97 9.43
CA GLY A 78 5.64 -5.62 9.64
C GLY A 78 4.85 -5.18 8.39
N ARG A 79 5.42 -5.27 7.18
CA ARG A 79 4.81 -4.73 5.95
C ARG A 79 3.40 -5.26 5.71
N ASN A 80 3.17 -6.56 5.87
CA ASN A 80 1.84 -7.16 5.67
C ASN A 80 0.82 -6.67 6.71
N LEU A 81 1.23 -6.52 7.97
CA LEU A 81 0.39 -5.97 9.03
C LEU A 81 0.01 -4.50 8.76
N ALA A 82 0.97 -3.68 8.33
CA ALA A 82 0.71 -2.30 7.92
C ALA A 82 -0.28 -2.22 6.75
N ILE A 83 -0.09 -3.06 5.74
CA ILE A 83 -0.99 -3.16 4.60
C ILE A 83 -2.41 -3.46 5.10
N GLN A 84 -2.61 -4.52 5.88
CA GLN A 84 -3.93 -4.88 6.41
C GLN A 84 -4.55 -3.73 7.23
N ARG A 85 -3.80 -3.15 8.17
CA ARG A 85 -4.31 -2.09 9.04
C ARG A 85 -4.74 -0.85 8.25
N VAL A 86 -3.92 -0.41 7.30
CA VAL A 86 -4.22 0.75 6.47
C VAL A 86 -5.35 0.45 5.49
N SER A 87 -5.41 -0.74 4.89
CA SER A 87 -6.52 -1.13 4.01
C SER A 87 -7.86 -1.00 4.73
N THR A 88 -7.96 -1.38 6.00
CA THR A 88 -9.17 -1.16 6.79
C THR A 88 -9.43 0.34 7.04
N SER A 89 -8.41 1.15 7.32
CA SER A 89 -8.57 2.62 7.47
C SER A 89 -9.04 3.32 6.20
N LEU A 90 -8.67 2.81 5.04
CA LEU A 90 -9.11 3.32 3.73
C LEU A 90 -10.52 2.83 3.33
N GLY A 91 -11.16 1.99 4.15
CA GLY A 91 -12.46 1.41 3.81
C GLY A 91 -12.40 0.43 2.63
N VAL A 92 -11.29 -0.29 2.48
CA VAL A 92 -11.16 -1.34 1.46
C VAL A 92 -12.22 -2.42 1.67
N ASN A 93 -12.92 -2.81 0.60
CA ASN A 93 -13.96 -3.84 0.70
C ASN A 93 -13.35 -5.23 0.94
N THR A 94 -14.17 -6.19 1.37
CA THR A 94 -13.68 -7.54 1.74
C THR A 94 -12.95 -8.28 0.60
N GLN A 95 -13.40 -8.11 -0.65
CA GLN A 95 -12.79 -8.79 -1.80
C GLN A 95 -11.42 -8.20 -2.13
N GLU A 96 -11.32 -6.87 -2.19
CA GLU A 96 -10.08 -6.13 -2.43
C GLU A 96 -9.10 -6.36 -1.28
N PHE A 97 -9.57 -6.38 -0.03
CA PHE A 97 -8.75 -6.65 1.15
C PHE A 97 -8.07 -8.03 1.07
N ALA A 98 -8.83 -9.06 0.69
CA ALA A 98 -8.30 -10.41 0.53
C ALA A 98 -7.25 -10.48 -0.59
N PHE A 99 -7.47 -9.75 -1.69
CA PHE A 99 -6.50 -9.66 -2.78
C PHE A 99 -5.20 -8.97 -2.34
N ILE A 100 -5.30 -7.77 -1.74
CA ILE A 100 -4.16 -6.96 -1.31
C ILE A 100 -3.28 -7.71 -0.30
N THR A 101 -3.91 -8.42 0.64
CA THR A 101 -3.19 -9.20 1.65
C THR A 101 -2.33 -10.30 1.01
N LYS A 102 -2.83 -10.94 -0.05
CA LYS A 102 -2.08 -11.94 -0.82
C LYS A 102 -1.08 -11.31 -1.78
N ALA A 103 -1.30 -10.06 -2.20
CA ALA A 103 -0.44 -9.39 -3.16
C ALA A 103 1.00 -9.24 -2.66
N HIS A 104 1.22 -9.06 -1.36
CA HIS A 104 2.56 -9.01 -0.78
C HIS A 104 3.33 -10.32 -0.98
N GLU A 105 2.71 -11.44 -0.62
CA GLU A 105 3.28 -12.78 -0.83
C GLU A 105 3.49 -13.05 -2.32
N ARG A 106 2.54 -12.66 -3.17
CA ARG A 106 2.63 -12.80 -4.62
C ARG A 106 3.82 -12.04 -5.22
N ARG A 107 4.00 -10.79 -4.82
CA ARG A 107 5.14 -9.94 -5.24
C ARG A 107 6.46 -10.56 -4.80
N ASN A 108 6.56 -10.98 -3.53
CA ASN A 108 7.79 -11.57 -2.99
C ASN A 108 8.11 -12.93 -3.61
N GLY A 109 7.12 -13.82 -3.75
CA GLY A 109 7.30 -15.12 -4.38
C GLY A 109 7.80 -15.00 -5.82
N THR A 110 7.21 -14.08 -6.59
CA THR A 110 7.62 -13.88 -7.99
C THR A 110 9.00 -13.23 -8.10
N SER A 111 9.35 -12.32 -7.19
CA SER A 111 10.62 -11.58 -7.23
C SER A 111 11.81 -12.35 -6.66
N TYR A 112 11.58 -13.19 -5.64
CA TYR A 112 12.65 -13.80 -4.85
C TYR A 112 12.69 -15.33 -4.91
N VAL A 113 11.60 -15.99 -5.34
CA VAL A 113 11.51 -17.46 -5.29
C VAL A 113 11.44 -18.04 -6.70
N SER A 114 10.42 -17.69 -7.48
CA SER A 114 10.21 -18.27 -8.80
C SER A 114 9.30 -17.38 -9.65
N PRO A 115 9.61 -17.16 -10.94
CA PRO A 115 8.69 -16.48 -11.85
C PRO A 115 7.44 -17.32 -12.20
N PHE A 116 7.34 -18.56 -11.71
CA PHE A 116 6.21 -19.47 -11.95
C PHE A 116 5.37 -19.71 -10.69
N PRO A 117 4.02 -19.67 -10.81
CA PRO A 117 3.27 -19.28 -12.00
C PRO A 117 3.42 -17.78 -12.28
N PRO A 118 3.44 -17.33 -13.56
CA PRO A 118 3.59 -15.91 -13.88
C PRO A 118 2.38 -15.10 -13.38
N VAL A 119 2.59 -13.82 -13.08
CA VAL A 119 1.50 -12.90 -12.79
C VAL A 119 0.58 -12.80 -14.00
N SER A 120 -0.70 -13.04 -13.78
CA SER A 120 -1.72 -12.98 -14.81
C SER A 120 -2.10 -11.55 -15.16
N LYS A 121 -2.68 -11.36 -16.35
CA LYS A 121 -3.27 -10.09 -16.78
C LYS A 121 -4.29 -9.55 -15.77
N ALA A 122 -5.13 -10.45 -15.23
CA ALA A 122 -6.16 -10.09 -14.27
C ALA A 122 -5.56 -9.59 -12.95
N GLU A 123 -4.56 -10.28 -12.39
CA GLU A 123 -3.88 -9.84 -11.16
C GLU A 123 -3.25 -8.45 -11.34
N ALA A 124 -2.55 -8.23 -12.46
CA ALA A 124 -1.94 -6.93 -12.76
C ALA A 124 -2.99 -5.81 -12.86
N ALA A 125 -4.06 -6.05 -13.61
CA ALA A 125 -5.16 -5.09 -13.75
C ALA A 125 -5.86 -4.80 -12.42
N THR A 126 -6.10 -5.84 -11.60
CA THR A 126 -6.73 -5.67 -10.28
C THR A 126 -5.86 -4.84 -9.34
N MET A 127 -4.55 -5.09 -9.28
CA MET A 127 -3.66 -4.31 -8.42
C MET A 127 -3.58 -2.84 -8.86
N LEU A 128 -3.55 -2.58 -10.17
CA LEU A 128 -3.56 -1.22 -10.72
C LEU A 128 -4.88 -0.50 -10.41
N ALA A 129 -6.02 -1.17 -10.59
CA ALA A 129 -7.33 -0.60 -10.25
C ALA A 129 -7.46 -0.26 -8.76
N ILE A 130 -6.89 -1.10 -7.87
CA ILE A 130 -6.84 -0.83 -6.43
C ILE A 130 -6.02 0.43 -6.15
N LEU A 131 -4.84 0.58 -6.75
CA LEU A 131 -4.03 1.79 -6.60
C LEU A 131 -4.81 3.04 -7.04
N ALA A 132 -5.35 3.02 -8.27
CA ALA A 132 -6.10 4.14 -8.83
C ALA A 132 -7.33 4.53 -7.97
N LYS A 133 -8.01 3.54 -7.39
CA LYS A 133 -9.17 3.77 -6.52
C LYS A 133 -8.79 4.38 -5.18
N TYR A 134 -7.71 3.91 -4.56
CA TYR A 134 -7.39 4.26 -3.16
C TYR A 134 -6.42 5.42 -3.01
N LEU A 135 -5.72 5.83 -4.08
CA LEU A 135 -4.92 7.06 -4.07
C LEU A 135 -5.74 8.31 -3.68
N PRO A 136 -6.87 8.64 -4.33
CA PRO A 136 -7.69 9.80 -3.95
C PRO A 136 -8.32 9.67 -2.56
N VAL A 137 -8.62 8.45 -2.12
CA VAL A 137 -9.12 8.19 -0.76
C VAL A 137 -8.04 8.52 0.28
N ALA A 138 -6.80 8.12 0.02
CA ALA A 138 -5.67 8.43 0.88
C ALA A 138 -5.37 9.92 0.92
N GLN A 139 -5.38 10.60 -0.23
CA GLN A 139 -5.26 12.06 -0.31
C GLN A 139 -6.29 12.78 0.57
N THR A 140 -7.54 12.34 0.51
CA THR A 140 -8.63 12.86 1.35
C THR A 140 -8.39 12.60 2.83
N LEU A 141 -8.00 11.37 3.19
CA LEU A 141 -7.75 10.97 4.58
C LEU A 141 -6.59 11.75 5.22
N THR A 142 -5.53 12.00 4.45
CA THR A 142 -4.33 12.71 4.92
C THR A 142 -4.46 14.22 4.83
N GLY A 143 -5.45 14.73 4.09
CA GLY A 143 -5.62 16.15 3.81
C GLY A 143 -4.55 16.71 2.86
N THR A 144 -3.98 15.85 2.00
CA THR A 144 -2.95 16.21 1.02
C THR A 144 -3.43 15.81 -0.37
N PRO A 145 -3.61 16.76 -1.30
CA PRO A 145 -4.04 16.47 -2.67
C PRO A 145 -2.96 15.77 -3.51
#